data_AF-A0A968BYT7-F1
#
_entry.id   AF-A0A968BYT7-F1
#
_cell.length_a   1.000
_cell.length_b   1.000
_cell.length_c   1.000
_cell.angle_alpha   90.00
_cell.angle_beta   90.00
_cell.angle_gamma   90.00
#
_symmetry.space_group_name_H-M   'P 1'
#
loop_
_entity.id
_entity.type
_entity.pdbx_description
1 polymer ?
#
loop_
_entity_poly.entity_id
_entity_poly.type
_entity_poly.pdbx_seq_one_letter_code
_entity_poly.pdbx_strand_id
1 'polypeptide(L)' 'AVKMVPEVCRIFCATANPVEVILAETEQGRGILGVVDGDLTKGVETENDVADRKSFLRMIGYKL' A
#
# COMPACT_ATOMS: atom_id res chain seq x y z
N ALA A 1 5.70 5.70 -14.24
CA ALA A 1 6.79 5.00 -14.95
C ALA A 1 6.61 3.48 -14.87
N VAL A 2 6.73 2.86 -13.69
CA VAL A 2 6.67 1.38 -13.53
C VAL A 2 5.44 0.74 -14.19
N LYS A 3 4.22 1.26 -13.93
CA LYS A 3 2.97 0.74 -14.53
C LYS A 3 2.88 0.88 -16.07
N MET A 4 3.75 1.68 -16.69
CA MET A 4 3.73 1.93 -18.13
C MET A 4 4.66 0.99 -18.91
N VAL A 5 5.47 0.18 -18.21
CA VAL A 5 6.39 -0.77 -18.84
C VAL A 5 5.56 -1.92 -19.43
N PRO A 6 5.71 -2.27 -20.73
CA PRO A 6 4.92 -3.30 -21.37
C PRO A 6 4.99 -4.68 -20.70
N GLU A 7 6.14 -5.02 -20.11
CA GLU A 7 6.39 -6.30 -19.46
C GLU A 7 5.88 -6.38 -18.01
N VAL A 8 5.42 -5.27 -17.42
CA VAL A 8 4.96 -5.26 -16.02
C VAL A 8 3.53 -5.78 -15.94
N CYS A 9 3.37 -7.01 -15.46
CA CYS A 9 2.06 -7.64 -15.30
C CYS A 9 1.22 -7.02 -14.18
N ARG A 10 1.83 -6.72 -13.01
CA ARG A 10 1.18 -6.09 -11.85
C ARG A 10 2.19 -5.59 -10.82
N ILE A 11 1.75 -4.68 -9.95
CA ILE A 11 2.48 -4.23 -8.77
C ILE A 11 1.73 -4.73 -7.54
N PHE A 12 2.41 -5.50 -6.67
CA PHE A 12 1.78 -6.05 -5.46
C PHE A 12 1.76 -5.06 -4.30
N CYS A 13 2.85 -4.30 -4.10
CA CYS A 13 3.00 -3.38 -2.99
C CYS A 13 3.88 -2.19 -3.41
N ALA A 14 3.61 -1.01 -2.85
CA ALA A 14 4.45 0.19 -2.98
C ALA A 14 4.23 1.08 -1.75
N THR A 15 5.01 0.83 -0.70
CA THR A 15 4.83 1.44 0.63
C THR A 15 6.18 1.68 1.30
N ALA A 16 6.19 2.51 2.34
CA ALA A 16 7.33 2.68 3.25
C ALA A 16 7.12 1.97 4.60
N ASN A 17 5.97 1.31 4.79
CA ASN A 17 5.67 0.51 5.98
C ASN A 17 6.51 -0.79 6.00
N PRO A 18 6.58 -1.49 7.15
CA PRO A 18 7.01 -2.89 7.16
C PRO A 18 6.13 -3.75 6.23
N VAL A 19 6.75 -4.65 5.47
CA VAL A 19 6.05 -5.49 4.48
C VAL A 19 6.41 -6.95 4.63
N GLU A 20 5.40 -7.81 4.55
CA GLU A 20 5.55 -9.26 4.39
C GLU A 20 4.92 -9.74 3.08
N VAL A 21 5.48 -10.81 2.50
CA VAL A 21 4.98 -11.42 1.26
C VAL A 21 4.50 -12.83 1.56
N ILE A 22 3.24 -13.11 1.23
CA ILE A 22 2.64 -14.44 1.38
C ILE A 22 2.95 -15.25 0.13
N LEU A 23 3.73 -16.33 0.30
CA LEU A 23 4.12 -17.25 -0.76
C LEU A 23 3.36 -18.57 -0.62
N ALA A 24 2.85 -19.08 -1.74
CA ALA A 24 2.46 -20.47 -1.86
C ALA A 24 3.59 -21.25 -2.55
N GLU A 25 3.91 -22.42 -2.02
CA GLU A 25 4.84 -23.38 -2.63
C GLU A 25 4.06 -24.60 -3.12
N THR A 26 4.37 -25.03 -4.34
CA THR A 26 3.84 -26.24 -4.98
C THR A 26 4.99 -27.08 -5.51
N GLU A 27 4.71 -28.29 -6.00
CA GLU A 27 5.73 -29.14 -6.64
C GLU A 27 6.44 -28.46 -7.83
N GLN A 28 5.78 -27.51 -8.51
CA GLN A 28 6.34 -26.78 -9.65
C GLN A 28 7.20 -25.58 -9.22
N GLY A 29 6.91 -24.95 -8.08
CA GLY A 29 7.62 -23.74 -7.64
C GLY A 29 6.82 -22.87 -6.68
N ARG A 30 7.09 -21.56 -6.69
CA ARG A 30 6.47 -20.59 -5.77
C ARG A 30 5.66 -19.52 -6.50
N GLY A 31 4.56 -19.11 -5.88
CA GLY A 31 3.72 -18.01 -6.32
C GLY A 31 3.44 -17.01 -5.20
N ILE A 32 3.32 -15.72 -5.55
CA ILE A 32 2.88 -14.68 -4.62
C ILE A 32 1.36 -14.71 -4.52
N LEU A 33 0.85 -14.98 -3.32
CA LEU A 33 -0.58 -14.93 -3.01
C LEU A 33 -1.03 -13.52 -2.63
N GLY A 34 -0.18 -12.78 -1.92
CA GLY A 34 -0.50 -11.45 -1.42
C GLY A 34 0.63 -10.81 -0.64
N VAL A 35 0.37 -9.61 -0.15
CA VAL A 35 1.29 -8.82 0.68
C VAL A 35 0.56 -8.33 1.92
N VAL A 36 1.27 -8.27 3.04
CA VAL A 36 0.84 -7.57 4.25
C VAL A 36 1.58 -6.25 4.27
N ASP A 37 0.86 -5.13 4.14
CA ASP A 37 1.39 -3.77 4.12
C ASP A 37 1.04 -3.08 5.44
N GLY A 38 1.99 -3.07 6.37
CA GLY A 38 1.81 -2.49 7.69
C GLY A 38 0.79 -3.23 8.56
N ASP A 39 0.12 -2.47 9.41
CA ASP A 39 -0.75 -2.98 10.46
C ASP A 39 -2.23 -3.01 10.06
N LEU A 40 -3.01 -3.83 10.78
CA LEU A 40 -4.47 -3.84 10.68
C LEU A 40 -5.07 -2.49 11.11
N THR A 41 -6.14 -2.07 10.42
CA THR A 41 -6.91 -0.87 10.78
C THR A 41 -7.43 -0.93 12.21
N LYS A 42 -7.26 0.16 12.97
CA LYS A 42 -7.64 0.24 14.40
C LYS A 42 -9.06 0.80 14.65
N GLY A 43 -9.72 1.30 13.61
CA GLY A 43 -11.05 1.93 13.71
C GLY A 43 -11.40 2.73 12.45
N VAL A 44 -12.51 3.46 12.50
CA VAL A 44 -12.98 4.37 11.45
C VAL A 44 -12.62 5.81 11.84
N GLU A 45 -12.24 6.63 10.86
CA GLU A 45 -11.91 8.04 11.08
C GLU A 45 -13.11 8.87 11.58
N THR A 46 -12.86 9.79 12.51
CA THR A 46 -13.82 10.80 12.99
C THR A 46 -13.74 12.08 12.14
N GLU A 47 -14.66 13.02 12.35
CA GLU A 47 -14.62 14.33 11.67
C GLU A 47 -13.33 15.12 11.97
N ASN A 48 -12.78 14.98 13.18
CA ASN A 48 -11.51 15.61 13.54
C ASN A 48 -10.33 14.97 12.80
N ASP A 49 -10.27 13.63 12.71
CA ASP A 49 -9.24 12.92 11.96
C ASP A 49 -9.25 13.31 10.47
N VAL A 50 -10.46 13.51 9.91
CA VAL A 50 -10.64 14.00 8.54
C VAL A 50 -10.07 15.42 8.37
N ALA A 51 -10.31 16.30 9.34
CA ALA A 51 -9.77 17.66 9.32
C ALA A 51 -8.25 17.66 9.38
N ASP A 52 -7.67 16.80 10.23
CA ASP A 52 -6.22 16.67 10.43
C ASP A 52 -5.51 16.12 9.19
N ARG A 53 -6.01 15.03 8.57
CA ARG A 53 -5.37 14.52 7.35
C ARG A 53 -5.45 15.52 6.19
N LYS A 54 -6.53 16.32 6.12
CA LYS A 54 -6.68 17.36 5.08
C LYS A 54 -5.75 18.55 5.34
N SER A 55 -5.57 18.96 6.59
CA SER A 55 -4.64 20.04 6.96
C SER A 55 -3.20 19.60 6.69
N PHE A 56 -2.84 18.37 7.04
CA PHE A 56 -1.52 17.79 6.76
C PHE A 56 -1.18 17.84 5.27
N LEU A 57 -2.08 17.41 4.38
CA LEU A 57 -1.85 17.45 2.92
C LEU A 57 -1.58 18.86 2.37
N ARG A 58 -2.21 19.90 2.95
CA ARG A 58 -1.93 21.30 2.60
C ARG A 58 -0.57 21.75 3.15
N MET A 59 -0.25 21.37 4.39
CA MET A 59 1.03 21.67 5.03
C MET A 59 2.22 21.08 4.24
N ILE A 60 2.11 19.85 3.74
CA ILE A 60 3.15 19.22 2.91
C ILE A 60 3.07 19.59 1.42
N GLY A 61 2.20 20.55 1.04
CA GLY A 61 2.16 21.13 -0.31
C GLY A 61 1.51 20.28 -1.40
N TYR A 62 0.83 19.17 -1.04
CA TYR A 62 0.17 18.30 -2.01
C TYR A 62 -1.26 18.73 -2.35
N LYS A 63 -1.82 19.66 -1.58
CA LYS A 63 -3.12 20.28 -1.83
C LYS A 63 -3.03 21.78 -1.59
N LEU A 64 -3.75 22.55 -2.42
CA LEU A 64 -3.95 24.00 -2.25
C LEU A 64 -5.08 24.26 -1.25
#